data_AF-A0A8T8I438-F1
#
_entry.id   AF-A0A8T8I438-F1
#
_cell.length_a   1.000
_cell.length_b   1.000
_cell.length_c   1.000
_cell.angle_alpha   90.00
_cell.angle_beta   90.00
_cell.angle_gamma   90.00
#
_symmetry.space_group_name_H-M   'P 1'
#
loop_
_entity.id
_entity.type
_entity.pdbx_description
1 polymer ?
#
loop_
_entity_poly.entity_id
_entity_poly.type
_entity_poly.pdbx_seq_one_letter_code
_entity_poly.pdbx_strand_id
1 'polypeptide(L)'
;VQQRRAQRLCEDFHVVRKGADPARLPHVELLLWQALVALRDSQEVRETLARTTNRPGRAAAVAEPARALADLDRRVDRFAAALRIAGEEQDPRLAASALRRAAALGPI
;
A
#
# COMPACT_ATOMS: atom_id res chain seq x y z
N VAL A 1 1.62 6.72 12.71
CA VAL A 1 2.20 6.63 11.34
C VAL A 1 1.25 6.00 10.35
N GLN A 2 0.71 4.78 10.59
CA GLN A 2 -0.14 4.09 9.62
C GLN A 2 -1.45 4.82 9.27
N GLN A 3 -2.09 5.48 10.24
CA GLN A 3 -3.27 6.32 9.98
C GLN A 3 -2.99 7.44 8.97
N ARG A 4 -1.85 8.13 9.08
CA ARG A 4 -1.47 9.18 8.12
C ARG A 4 -1.20 8.61 6.73
N ARG A 5 -0.62 7.41 6.65
CA ARG A 5 -0.35 6.72 5.38
C ARG A 5 -1.63 6.26 4.69
N ALA A 6 -2.57 5.72 5.46
CA ALA A 6 -3.92 5.40 5.01
C ALA A 6 -4.66 6.63 4.47
N GLN A 7 -4.59 7.75 5.19
CA GLN A 7 -5.17 9.01 4.74
C GLN A 7 -4.56 9.48 3.41
N ARG A 8 -3.23 9.43 3.28
CA ARG A 8 -2.53 9.80 2.04
C ARG A 8 -2.98 8.96 0.84
N LEU A 9 -3.13 7.64 1.02
CA LEU A 9 -3.62 6.73 -0.03
C LEU A 9 -5.03 7.13 -0.52
N CYS A 10 -5.93 7.48 0.42
CA CYS A 10 -7.27 7.95 0.07
C CYS A 10 -7.23 9.27 -0.69
N GLU A 11 -6.36 10.20 -0.30
CA GLU A 11 -6.15 11.48 -0.99
C GLU A 11 -5.64 11.25 -2.42
N ASP A 12 -4.59 10.43 -2.59
CA ASP A 12 -4.00 10.11 -3.90
C ASP A 12 -5.03 9.43 -4.82
N PHE A 13 -5.81 8.48 -4.29
CA PHE A 13 -6.90 7.84 -5.04
C PHE A 13 -7.98 8.83 -5.46
N HIS A 14 -8.34 9.77 -4.59
CA HIS A 14 -9.34 10.78 -4.90
C HIS A 14 -8.89 11.71 -6.04
N VAL A 15 -7.60 12.04 -6.13
CA VAL A 15 -7.01 12.76 -7.25
C VAL A 15 -7.14 11.94 -8.54
N VAL A 16 -6.72 10.68 -8.52
CA VAL A 16 -6.83 9.75 -9.66
C VAL A 16 -8.27 9.62 -10.15
N ARG A 17 -9.25 9.47 -9.25
CA ARG A 17 -10.67 9.31 -9.59
C ARG A 17 -11.25 10.44 -10.44
N LYS A 18 -10.67 11.64 -10.41
CA LYS A 18 -11.17 12.81 -11.15
C LYS A 18 -10.80 12.80 -12.64
N GLY A 19 -9.79 12.05 -13.05
CA GLY A 19 -9.26 12.08 -14.43
C GLY A 19 -8.91 10.72 -15.03
N ALA A 20 -9.08 9.63 -14.28
CA ALA A 20 -8.69 8.29 -14.71
C ALA A 20 -9.71 7.59 -15.60
N ASP A 21 -9.22 6.59 -16.33
CA ASP A 21 -10.02 5.62 -17.10
C ASP A 21 -11.01 4.88 -16.16
N PRO A 22 -12.34 5.05 -16.36
CA PRO A 22 -13.35 4.47 -15.49
C PRO A 22 -13.35 2.93 -15.49
N ALA A 23 -12.84 2.29 -16.54
CA ALA A 23 -12.76 0.83 -16.60
C ALA A 23 -11.78 0.23 -15.56
N ARG A 24 -10.83 1.04 -15.07
CA ARG A 24 -9.77 0.59 -14.14
C ARG A 24 -10.05 0.97 -12.69
N LEU A 25 -10.92 1.95 -12.47
CA LEU A 25 -11.24 2.46 -11.12
C LEU A 25 -11.73 1.37 -10.16
N PRO A 26 -12.62 0.43 -10.53
CA PRO A 26 -13.11 -0.58 -9.58
C PRO A 26 -11.98 -1.48 -9.03
N HIS A 27 -11.02 -1.83 -9.88
CA HIS A 27 -9.90 -2.68 -9.44
C HIS A 27 -8.90 -1.90 -8.58
N VAL A 28 -8.63 -0.64 -8.91
CA VAL A 28 -7.79 0.24 -8.09
C VAL A 28 -8.43 0.52 -6.73
N GLU A 29 -9.76 0.69 -6.69
CA GLU A 29 -10.53 0.85 -5.44
C GLU A 29 -10.49 -0.41 -4.57
N LEU A 30 -10.57 -1.61 -5.18
CA LEU A 30 -10.39 -2.87 -4.47
C LEU A 30 -8.99 -2.98 -3.84
N LEU A 31 -7.94 -2.63 -4.58
CA LEU A 31 -6.56 -2.63 -4.07
C LEU A 31 -6.38 -1.59 -2.95
N LEU A 32 -7.01 -0.42 -3.06
CA LEU A 32 -7.04 0.57 -1.99
C LEU A 32 -7.67 -0.02 -0.72
N TRP A 33 -8.83 -0.66 -0.84
CA TRP A 33 -9.49 -1.29 0.31
C TRP A 33 -8.61 -2.36 0.95
N GLN A 34 -7.98 -3.22 0.15
CA GLN A 34 -7.03 -4.23 0.64
C GLN A 34 -5.84 -3.59 1.37
N ALA A 35 -5.27 -2.53 0.81
CA ALA A 35 -4.19 -1.79 1.47
C ALA A 35 -4.61 -1.21 2.82
N LEU A 36 -5.80 -0.62 2.91
CA LEU A 36 -6.32 -0.03 4.16
C LEU A 36 -6.54 -1.09 5.24
N VAL A 37 -7.12 -2.23 4.86
CA VAL A 37 -7.32 -3.37 5.77
C VAL A 37 -5.98 -3.93 6.23
N ALA A 38 -5.05 -4.20 5.31
CA ALA A 38 -3.73 -4.71 5.64
C ALA A 38 -2.94 -3.74 6.54
N LEU A 39 -3.05 -2.43 6.31
CA LEU A 39 -2.41 -1.42 7.17
C LEU A 39 -2.99 -1.44 8.60
N ARG A 40 -4.32 -1.54 8.74
CA ARG A 40 -4.99 -1.68 10.03
C ARG A 40 -4.54 -2.95 10.75
N ASP A 41 -4.61 -4.09 10.07
CA ASP A 41 -4.31 -5.40 10.66
C ASP A 41 -2.81 -5.52 11.00
N SER A 42 -1.94 -4.79 10.30
CA SER A 42 -0.51 -4.74 10.62
C SER A 42 -0.17 -3.99 11.91
N GLN A 43 -1.10 -3.21 12.49
CA GLN A 43 -0.82 -2.41 13.69
C GLN A 43 -0.48 -3.29 14.89
N GLU A 44 -1.27 -4.33 15.14
CA GLU A 44 -1.06 -5.24 16.27
C GLU A 44 0.30 -5.95 16.18
N VAL A 45 0.68 -6.39 14.98
CA VAL A 45 1.98 -7.03 14.72
C VAL A 45 3.13 -6.06 14.98
N ARG A 46 3.02 -4.81 14.51
CA ARG A 46 4.03 -3.77 14.74
C ARG A 46 4.19 -3.45 16.22
N GLU A 47 3.10 -3.32 16.95
CA GLU A 47 3.14 -3.07 18.39
C GLU A 47 3.78 -4.25 19.14
N THR A 48 3.44 -5.47 18.77
CA THR A 48 4.01 -6.69 19.36
C THR A 48 5.50 -6.76 19.12
N LEU A 49 5.96 -6.50 17.89
CA LEU A 49 7.39 -6.45 17.57
C LEU A 49 8.11 -5.32 18.32
N ALA A 50 7.50 -4.15 18.44
CA ALA A 50 8.09 -3.02 19.18
C ALA A 50 8.28 -3.32 20.68
N ARG A 51 7.37 -4.11 21.26
CA ARG A 51 7.45 -4.57 22.66
C ARG A 51 8.38 -5.78 22.85
N THR A 52 8.75 -6.47 21.77
CA THR A 52 9.54 -7.70 21.85
C THR A 52 11.03 -7.39 22.01
N THR A 53 11.59 -7.69 23.18
CA THR A 53 13.04 -7.60 23.41
C THR A 53 13.75 -8.75 22.71
N ASN A 54 14.80 -8.44 21.94
CA ASN A 54 15.61 -9.44 21.24
C ASN A 54 16.37 -10.31 22.26
N ARG A 55 15.80 -11.46 22.61
CA ARG A 55 16.47 -12.46 23.46
C ARG A 55 17.09 -13.55 22.59
N PRO A 56 18.30 -14.03 22.95
CA PRO A 56 18.92 -15.17 22.26
C PRO A 56 17.98 -16.37 22.26
N GLY A 57 17.81 -17.01 21.10
CA GLY A 57 16.88 -18.13 20.89
C GLY A 57 15.49 -17.75 20.34
N ARG A 58 15.13 -16.45 20.26
CA ARG A 58 13.85 -15.99 19.67
C ARG A 58 14.00 -15.17 18.38
N ALA A 59 15.22 -15.04 17.87
CA ALA A 59 15.51 -14.23 16.68
C ALA A 59 14.67 -14.65 15.45
N ALA A 60 14.45 -15.95 15.24
CA ALA A 60 13.61 -16.45 14.14
C ALA A 60 12.13 -16.03 14.28
N ALA A 61 11.60 -16.05 15.51
CA ALA A 61 10.21 -15.66 15.79
C ALA A 61 9.95 -14.15 15.59
N VAL A 62 11.00 -13.32 15.63
CA VAL A 62 10.94 -11.89 15.33
C VAL A 62 11.20 -11.62 13.84
N ALA A 63 12.11 -12.38 13.23
CA ALA A 63 12.51 -12.20 11.84
C ALA A 63 11.36 -12.41 10.85
N GLU A 64 10.53 -13.43 11.05
CA GLU A 64 9.46 -13.74 10.08
C GLU A 64 8.34 -12.67 10.07
N PRO A 65 7.77 -12.24 11.22
CA PRO A 65 6.83 -11.12 11.25
C PRO A 65 7.43 -9.81 10.72
N ALA A 66 8.71 -9.56 10.98
CA ALA A 66 9.40 -8.37 10.48
C ALA A 66 9.54 -8.39 8.94
N ARG A 67 9.84 -9.55 8.35
CA ARG A 67 9.89 -9.73 6.90
C ARG A 67 8.52 -9.54 6.26
N ALA A 68 7.48 -10.16 6.81
CA ALA A 68 6.11 -10.01 6.33
C ALA A 68 5.65 -8.54 6.36
N LEU A 69 5.98 -7.80 7.42
CA LEU A 69 5.71 -6.36 7.50
C LEU A 69 6.50 -5.55 6.45
N ALA A 70 7.77 -5.88 6.22
CA ALA A 70 8.57 -5.22 5.20
C ALA A 70 8.01 -5.48 3.79
N ASP A 71 7.51 -6.68 3.51
CA ASP A 71 6.84 -7.00 2.25
C ASP A 71 5.51 -6.29 2.06
N LEU A 72 4.70 -6.19 3.12
CA LEU A 72 3.51 -5.35 3.11
C LEU A 72 3.86 -3.88 2.83
N ASP A 73 4.85 -3.34 3.54
CA ASP A 73 5.29 -1.96 3.37
C ASP A 73 5.74 -1.69 1.93
N ARG A 74 6.52 -2.61 1.34
CA ARG A 74 6.95 -2.52 -0.06
C ARG A 74 5.78 -2.53 -1.04
N ARG A 75 4.76 -3.36 -0.83
CA ARG A 75 3.58 -3.45 -1.73
C ARG A 75 2.73 -2.19 -1.63
N VAL A 76 2.50 -1.71 -0.40
CA VAL A 76 1.75 -0.47 -0.15
C VAL A 76 2.48 0.74 -0.74
N ASP A 77 3.81 0.84 -0.63
CA ASP A 77 4.58 1.94 -1.21
C ASP A 77 4.55 1.91 -2.75
N ARG A 78 4.63 0.74 -3.36
CA ARG A 78 4.49 0.62 -4.82
C ARG A 78 3.11 1.07 -5.29
N PHE A 79 2.06 0.69 -4.57
CA PHE A 79 0.70 1.12 -4.87
C PHE A 79 0.54 2.64 -4.71
N ALA A 80 1.00 3.20 -3.60
CA ALA A 80 0.97 4.65 -3.35
C ALA A 80 1.74 5.43 -4.43
N ALA A 81 2.94 4.96 -4.80
CA ALA A 81 3.73 5.59 -5.86
C ALA A 81 3.00 5.55 -7.21
N ALA A 82 2.31 4.45 -7.53
CA ALA A 82 1.56 4.34 -8.76
C ALA A 82 0.32 5.26 -8.78
N LEU A 83 -0.39 5.41 -7.66
CA LEU A 83 -1.49 6.37 -7.53
C LEU A 83 -0.98 7.81 -7.69
N ARG A 84 0.11 8.16 -7.02
CA ARG A 84 0.70 9.50 -7.11
C ARG A 84 1.13 9.84 -8.53
N ILE A 85 1.84 8.94 -9.21
CA ILE A 85 2.23 9.13 -10.62
C ILE A 85 0.97 9.29 -11.49
N ALA A 86 -0.06 8.45 -11.30
CA ALA A 86 -1.28 8.55 -12.08
C ALA A 86 -2.06 9.86 -11.84
N GLY A 87 -1.97 10.45 -10.65
CA GLY A 87 -2.65 11.70 -10.30
C GLY A 87 -1.88 12.98 -10.64
N GLU A 88 -0.55 12.94 -10.63
CA GLU A 88 0.33 14.08 -10.96
C GLU A 88 0.61 14.20 -12.46
N GLU A 89 0.52 13.09 -13.19
CA GLU A 89 0.89 13.03 -14.61
C GLU A 89 -0.15 13.70 -15.52
N GLN A 90 0.34 14.59 -16.39
CA GLN A 90 -0.48 15.35 -17.33
C GLN A 90 -0.61 14.62 -18.68
N ASP A 91 0.34 13.74 -19.02
CA ASP A 91 0.22 12.86 -20.19
C ASP A 91 -0.74 11.69 -19.88
N PRO A 92 -1.92 11.62 -20.54
CA PRO A 92 -2.91 10.57 -20.31
C PRO A 92 -2.35 9.15 -20.54
N ARG A 93 -1.34 8.99 -21.40
CA ARG A 93 -0.72 7.68 -21.69
C ARG A 93 0.14 7.21 -20.54
N LEU A 94 0.90 8.12 -19.94
CA LEU A 94 1.75 7.83 -18.78
C LEU A 94 0.90 7.60 -17.52
N ALA A 95 -0.16 8.40 -17.33
CA ALA A 95 -1.14 8.21 -16.27
C ALA A 95 -1.85 6.85 -16.39
N ALA A 96 -2.34 6.51 -17.59
CA ALA A 96 -2.93 5.20 -17.86
C ALA A 96 -1.94 4.06 -17.60
N SER A 97 -0.67 4.20 -18.02
CA SER A 97 0.39 3.22 -17.78
C SER A 97 0.68 3.01 -16.29
N ALA A 98 0.70 4.08 -15.50
CA ALA A 98 0.83 4.00 -14.04
C ALA A 98 -0.37 3.27 -13.41
N LEU A 99 -1.59 3.53 -13.86
CA LEU A 99 -2.78 2.80 -13.41
C LEU A 99 -2.77 1.33 -13.83
N ARG A 100 -2.23 0.98 -15.00
CA ARG A 100 -2.03 -0.43 -15.36
C ARG A 100 -1.07 -1.11 -14.39
N ARG A 101 0.02 -0.44 -14.03
CA ARG A 101 0.99 -0.97 -13.07
C ARG A 101 0.39 -1.12 -11.68
N ALA A 102 -0.41 -0.14 -11.23
CA ALA A 102 -1.16 -0.23 -9.99
C ALA A 102 -2.11 -1.45 -10.01
N ALA A 103 -2.91 -1.59 -11.07
CA ALA A 103 -3.86 -2.67 -11.24
C ALA A 103 -3.23 -4.05 -11.53
N ALA A 104 -1.96 -4.09 -11.92
CA ALA A 104 -1.20 -5.33 -12.10
C ALA A 104 -0.53 -5.79 -10.80
N LEU A 105 -0.60 -5.00 -9.72
CA LEU A 105 -0.15 -5.46 -8.42
C LEU A 105 -1.04 -6.63 -7.98
N GLY A 106 -0.41 -7.71 -7.53
CA GLY A 106 -1.11 -8.78 -6.85
C GLY A 106 -1.77 -8.29 -5.56
N PRO A 107 -2.57 -9.15 -4.90
CA PRO A 107 -3.26 -8.77 -3.67
C PRO A 107 -2.30 -8.19 -2.63
N ILE A 108 -2.76 -7.13 -1.96
CA ILE A 108 -2.08 -6.49 -0.83
C ILE A 108 -2.46 -7.21 0.45
#